data_AF-A0A9E4YZP3-F1
#
_entry.id   AF-A0A9E4YZP3-F1
#
_cell.length_a   1.000
_cell.length_b   1.000
_cell.length_c   1.000
_cell.angle_alpha   90.00
_cell.angle_beta   90.00
_cell.angle_gamma   90.00
#
_symmetry.space_group_name_H-M   'P 1'
#
loop_
_entity.id
_entity.type
_entity.pdbx_description
1 polymer ?
#
loop_
_entity_poly.entity_id
_entity_poly.type
_entity_poly.pdbx_seq_one_letter_code
_entity_poly.pdbx_strand_id
1 'polypeptide(L)'
;ASAVPIEEQVSALREVATKPAEIVIVPPPPGAWALRLVPSDTLRGIRFQKGFFTLTGRTAVWAQGWQLLKLSPLFGFGFHADRLLLDGQHMHNAVMHALVQTGLIGTIPFVGAFLWGWILLFKALRNLARLPAVHKQLVIQAGGVLAFLSLRAIPESTGAFFGVDWLLLAPLLLYLQVVNYAHTGGKAPA
;
A
#
# COMPACT_ATOMS: atom_id res chain seq x y z
N ALA A 1 45.37 -20.67 -26.75
CA ALA A 1 44.05 -20.08 -26.50
C ALA A 1 44.18 -18.57 -26.61
N SER A 2 43.75 -18.00 -27.73
CA SER A 2 43.79 -16.55 -27.95
C SER A 2 42.75 -15.87 -27.05
N ALA A 3 43.20 -14.98 -26.17
CA ALA A 3 42.33 -14.20 -25.31
C ALA A 3 41.46 -13.27 -26.17
N VAL A 4 40.13 -13.37 -26.02
CA VAL A 4 39.16 -12.50 -26.69
C VAL A 4 39.41 -11.05 -26.21
N PRO A 5 39.61 -10.09 -27.12
CA PRO A 5 39.88 -8.69 -26.78
C PRO A 5 38.78 -8.10 -25.88
N ILE A 6 39.19 -7.31 -24.89
CA ILE A 6 38.29 -6.70 -23.89
C ILE A 6 37.15 -5.90 -24.57
N GLU A 7 37.42 -5.25 -25.69
CA GLU A 7 36.45 -4.51 -26.51
C GLU A 7 35.27 -5.39 -26.98
N GLU A 8 35.54 -6.64 -27.37
CA GLU A 8 34.52 -7.57 -27.84
C GLU A 8 33.65 -8.08 -26.68
N GLN A 9 34.25 -8.27 -25.50
CA GLN A 9 33.51 -8.60 -24.28
C GLN A 9 32.63 -7.44 -23.81
N VAL A 10 33.12 -6.20 -23.90
CA VAL A 10 32.37 -4.99 -23.54
C VAL A 10 31.23 -4.74 -24.53
N SER A 11 31.43 -5.00 -25.82
CA SER A 11 30.39 -4.92 -26.85
C SER A 11 29.28 -5.95 -26.62
N ALA A 12 29.64 -7.21 -26.32
CA ALA A 12 28.68 -8.26 -25.98
C ALA A 12 27.88 -7.93 -24.71
N LEU A 13 28.54 -7.37 -23.68
CA LEU A 13 27.86 -6.91 -22.46
C LEU A 13 26.91 -5.73 -22.71
N ARG A 14 27.25 -4.82 -23.64
CA ARG A 14 26.36 -3.73 -24.06
C ARG A 14 25.15 -4.26 -24.83
N GLU A 15 25.31 -5.27 -25.67
CA GLU A 15 24.20 -5.88 -26.41
C GLU A 15 23.22 -6.65 -25.50
N VAL A 16 23.72 -7.32 -24.46
CA VAL A 16 22.87 -7.95 -23.45
C VAL A 16 22.13 -6.90 -22.59
N ALA A 17 22.76 -5.75 -22.33
CA ALA A 17 22.16 -4.66 -21.57
C ALA A 17 21.05 -3.90 -22.34
N THR A 18 21.07 -3.92 -23.67
CA THR A 18 20.09 -3.21 -24.52
C THR A 18 18.90 -4.05 -24.95
N LYS A 19 18.95 -5.38 -24.81
CA LYS A 19 17.80 -6.24 -25.10
C LYS A 19 16.74 -6.08 -24.00
N PRO A 20 15.49 -5.68 -24.32
CA PRO A 20 14.42 -5.70 -23.34
C PRO A 20 14.22 -7.14 -22.87
N ALA A 21 14.40 -7.38 -21.58
CA ALA A 21 14.24 -8.70 -20.99
C ALA A 21 12.80 -9.19 -21.25
N GLU A 22 12.67 -10.24 -22.06
CA GLU A 22 11.39 -10.89 -22.32
C GLU A 22 10.93 -11.57 -21.02
N ILE A 23 9.83 -11.08 -20.47
CA ILE A 23 9.29 -11.53 -19.19
C ILE A 23 8.54 -12.85 -19.44
N VAL A 24 9.21 -13.98 -19.21
CA VAL A 24 8.54 -15.29 -19.21
C VAL A 24 7.93 -15.53 -17.84
N ILE A 25 6.63 -15.24 -17.71
CA ILE A 25 5.83 -15.53 -16.52
C ILE A 25 5.30 -16.96 -16.64
N VAL A 26 5.76 -17.87 -15.77
CA VAL A 26 5.11 -19.18 -15.59
C VAL A 26 4.11 -19.04 -14.43
N PRO A 27 2.79 -18.93 -14.68
CA PRO A 27 1.82 -18.86 -13.59
C PRO A 27 1.78 -20.21 -12.84
N PRO A 28 1.68 -20.22 -11.50
CA PRO A 28 1.50 -21.45 -10.76
C PRO A 28 0.13 -22.08 -11.10
N PRO A 29 0.02 -23.42 -11.05
CA PRO A 29 -1.24 -24.10 -11.30
C PRO A 29 -2.32 -23.66 -10.29
N PRO A 30 -3.60 -23.59 -10.69
CA PRO A 30 -4.70 -23.18 -9.83
C PRO A 30 -4.77 -24.05 -8.57
N GLY A 31 -4.75 -23.44 -7.38
CA GLY A 31 -4.91 -24.14 -6.09
C GLY A 31 -3.65 -24.21 -5.20
N ALA A 32 -2.50 -23.75 -5.67
CA ALA A 32 -1.22 -23.81 -4.92
C ALA A 32 -0.99 -22.65 -3.92
N TRP A 33 -2.01 -21.84 -3.61
CA TRP A 33 -1.89 -20.64 -2.77
C TRP A 33 -1.86 -20.92 -1.25
N ALA A 34 -2.11 -22.17 -0.84
CA ALA A 34 -2.08 -22.55 0.56
C ALA A 34 -0.65 -22.94 0.97
N LEU A 35 0.02 -22.06 1.72
CA LEU A 35 1.18 -22.34 2.58
C LEU A 35 2.55 -22.61 1.92
N ARG A 36 2.76 -22.31 0.64
CA ARG A 36 4.11 -22.43 0.06
C ARG A 36 4.88 -21.12 0.18
N LEU A 37 5.96 -21.13 0.98
CA LEU A 37 7.04 -20.15 0.86
C LEU A 37 7.44 -20.09 -0.62
N VAL A 38 7.24 -18.93 -1.25
CA VAL A 38 7.61 -18.73 -2.66
C VAL A 38 9.10 -19.05 -2.80
N PRO A 39 9.50 -20.00 -3.65
CA PRO A 39 10.92 -20.34 -3.82
C PRO A 39 11.72 -19.10 -4.22
N SER A 40 12.91 -18.92 -3.63
CA SER A 40 13.77 -17.76 -3.87
C SER A 40 14.07 -17.52 -5.35
N ASP A 41 14.10 -18.58 -6.14
CA ASP A 41 14.42 -18.50 -7.57
C ASP A 41 13.29 -17.86 -8.39
N THR A 42 12.03 -18.00 -7.94
CA THR A 42 10.89 -17.28 -8.52
C THR A 42 10.98 -15.78 -8.26
N LEU A 43 11.47 -15.38 -7.08
CA LEU A 43 11.71 -13.97 -6.74
C LEU A 43 12.90 -13.39 -7.52
N ARG A 44 13.94 -14.20 -7.79
CA ARG A 44 15.12 -13.81 -8.59
C ARG A 44 14.83 -13.56 -10.07
N GLY A 45 13.74 -14.11 -10.62
CA GLY A 45 13.31 -13.86 -12.00
C GLY A 45 12.66 -12.49 -12.22
N ILE A 46 12.23 -11.81 -11.14
CA ILE A 46 11.64 -10.47 -11.20
C ILE A 46 12.79 -9.46 -11.20
N ARG A 47 13.17 -8.93 -12.38
CA ARG A 47 14.18 -7.86 -12.44
C ARG A 47 13.58 -6.51 -12.08
N PHE A 48 14.10 -5.88 -11.03
CA PHE A 48 13.65 -4.58 -10.52
C PHE A 48 14.29 -3.43 -11.31
N GLN A 49 13.47 -2.54 -11.87
CA GLN A 49 13.99 -1.38 -12.63
C GLN A 49 14.51 -0.28 -11.69
N LYS A 50 15.71 0.23 -11.98
CA LYS A 50 16.30 1.43 -11.37
C LYS A 50 15.81 2.70 -12.09
N GLY A 51 14.67 3.25 -11.66
CA GLY A 51 14.14 4.53 -12.14
C GLY A 51 14.10 5.57 -11.02
N PHE A 52 15.24 6.16 -10.67
CA PHE A 52 15.39 7.00 -9.46
C PHE A 52 14.88 8.46 -9.62
N PHE A 53 14.61 8.94 -10.84
CA PHE A 53 14.41 10.39 -11.08
C PHE A 53 13.17 10.79 -11.91
N THR A 54 12.16 9.93 -12.01
CA THR A 54 10.89 10.30 -12.66
C THR A 54 9.69 9.78 -11.86
N LEU A 55 8.53 10.43 -11.97
CA LEU A 55 7.26 9.87 -11.47
C LEU A 55 6.94 8.48 -12.08
N THR A 56 7.66 8.06 -13.14
CA THR A 56 7.60 6.72 -13.73
C THR A 56 8.22 5.63 -12.85
N GLY A 57 9.07 5.99 -11.88
CA GLY A 57 9.61 5.03 -10.90
C GLY A 57 8.52 4.45 -10.00
N ARG A 58 7.52 5.26 -9.60
CA ARG A 58 6.40 4.80 -8.76
C ARG A 58 5.46 3.86 -9.51
N THR A 59 5.13 4.17 -10.76
CA THR A 59 4.26 3.30 -11.58
C THR A 59 4.93 1.96 -11.89
N ALA A 60 6.26 1.94 -12.10
CA ALA A 60 7.02 0.70 -12.23
C ALA A 60 6.99 -0.13 -10.94
N VAL A 61 7.17 0.51 -9.78
CA VAL A 61 7.07 -0.14 -8.45
C VAL A 61 5.66 -0.69 -8.20
N TRP A 62 4.61 0.03 -8.61
CA TRP A 62 3.24 -0.45 -8.51
C TRP A 62 2.98 -1.64 -9.44
N ALA A 63 3.45 -1.60 -10.68
CA ALA A 63 3.35 -2.73 -11.60
C ALA A 63 4.03 -3.99 -11.03
N GLN A 64 5.17 -3.84 -10.37
CA GLN A 64 5.85 -4.93 -9.66
C GLN A 64 5.05 -5.43 -8.46
N GLY A 65 4.47 -4.53 -7.66
CA GLY A 65 3.59 -4.92 -6.56
C GLY A 65 2.38 -5.74 -7.03
N TRP A 66 1.86 -5.49 -8.24
CA TRP A 66 0.77 -6.30 -8.80
C TRP A 66 1.22 -7.72 -9.13
N GLN A 67 2.48 -7.89 -9.54
CA GLN A 67 3.04 -9.23 -9.73
C GLN A 67 3.25 -9.95 -8.40
N LEU A 68 3.73 -9.23 -7.38
CA LEU A 68 3.84 -9.78 -6.02
C LEU A 68 2.47 -10.23 -5.50
N LEU A 69 1.43 -9.41 -5.64
CA LEU A 69 0.09 -9.78 -5.18
C LEU A 69 -0.42 -11.09 -5.80
N LYS A 70 -0.13 -11.35 -7.08
CA LYS A 70 -0.54 -12.60 -7.75
C LYS A 70 0.10 -13.84 -7.13
N LEU A 71 1.28 -13.70 -6.54
CA LEU A 71 2.01 -14.80 -5.92
C LEU A 71 1.47 -15.11 -4.51
N SER A 72 1.07 -14.11 -3.73
CA SER A 72 0.47 -14.28 -2.41
C SER A 72 -0.70 -13.32 -2.17
N PRO A 73 -1.89 -13.62 -2.74
CA PRO A 73 -3.01 -12.68 -2.74
C PRO A 73 -3.69 -12.54 -1.37
N LEU A 74 -3.76 -13.61 -0.58
CA LEU A 74 -4.50 -13.61 0.67
C LEU A 74 -3.69 -13.06 1.84
N PHE A 75 -2.43 -13.47 1.97
CA PHE A 75 -1.58 -13.17 3.13
C PHE A 75 -0.45 -12.19 2.84
N GLY A 76 -0.16 -11.89 1.57
CA GLY A 76 0.99 -11.05 1.21
C GLY A 76 2.33 -11.70 1.60
N PHE A 77 3.33 -10.87 1.87
CA PHE A 77 4.71 -11.28 2.14
C PHE A 77 5.23 -10.85 3.52
N GLY A 78 4.36 -10.27 4.35
CA GLY A 78 4.70 -9.83 5.70
C GLY A 78 5.25 -8.41 5.77
N PHE A 79 5.71 -8.07 6.97
CA PHE A 79 6.19 -6.73 7.30
C PHE A 79 7.43 -6.35 6.49
N HIS A 80 7.48 -5.11 6.00
CA HIS A 80 8.60 -4.59 5.19
C HIS A 80 8.85 -5.31 3.85
N ALA A 81 7.91 -6.13 3.37
CA ALA A 81 8.05 -6.85 2.11
C ALA A 81 8.36 -5.95 0.92
N ASP A 82 7.82 -4.73 0.87
CA ASP A 82 8.13 -3.76 -0.18
C ASP A 82 9.61 -3.39 -0.21
N ARG A 83 10.25 -3.24 0.95
CA ARG A 83 11.69 -2.91 1.04
C ARG A 83 12.58 -4.10 0.74
N LEU A 84 12.19 -5.28 1.20
CA LEU A 84 12.99 -6.49 1.07
C LEU A 84 12.90 -7.10 -0.33
N LEU A 85 11.73 -7.02 -0.96
CA LEU A 85 11.46 -7.63 -2.25
C LEU A 85 11.61 -6.67 -3.42
N LEU A 86 11.74 -5.36 -3.19
CA LEU A 86 11.89 -4.36 -4.26
C LEU A 86 13.23 -3.62 -4.16
N ASP A 87 14.32 -4.31 -3.81
CA ASP A 87 15.68 -3.75 -3.74
C ASP A 87 15.80 -2.44 -2.93
N GLY A 88 15.15 -2.39 -1.77
CA GLY A 88 15.15 -1.22 -0.88
C GLY A 88 14.21 -0.09 -1.31
N GLN A 89 13.44 -0.24 -2.39
CA GLN A 89 12.43 0.72 -2.78
C GLN A 89 11.27 0.77 -1.78
N HIS A 90 10.57 1.90 -1.75
CA HIS A 90 9.37 2.08 -0.92
C HIS A 90 8.14 2.06 -1.82
N MET A 91 7.15 1.25 -1.43
CA MET A 91 5.85 1.34 -2.08
C MET A 91 5.26 2.71 -1.70
N HIS A 92 4.98 3.54 -2.69
CA HIS A 92 4.46 4.89 -2.53
C HIS A 92 2.95 4.92 -2.79
N ASN A 93 2.19 4.07 -2.09
CA ASN A 93 0.73 3.93 -2.20
C ASN A 93 0.23 3.05 -1.06
N ALA A 94 -0.63 3.57 -0.19
CA ALA A 94 -1.05 2.87 1.02
C ALA A 94 -1.81 1.57 0.75
N VAL A 95 -2.70 1.54 -0.24
CA VAL A 95 -3.47 0.34 -0.58
C VAL A 95 -2.57 -0.74 -1.16
N MET A 96 -1.69 -0.35 -2.08
CA MET A 96 -0.76 -1.28 -2.70
C MET A 96 0.26 -1.84 -1.70
N HIS A 97 0.67 -0.99 -0.77
CA HIS A 97 1.55 -1.37 0.33
C HIS A 97 0.88 -2.39 1.26
N ALA A 98 -0.36 -2.15 1.67
CA ALA A 98 -1.15 -3.09 2.46
C ALA A 98 -1.35 -4.43 1.74
N LEU A 99 -1.61 -4.39 0.42
CA LEU A 99 -1.76 -5.57 -0.43
C LEU A 99 -0.50 -6.43 -0.47
N VAL A 100 0.67 -5.82 -0.69
CA VAL A 100 1.94 -6.56 -0.74
C VAL A 100 2.32 -7.10 0.64
N GLN A 101 2.09 -6.35 1.71
CA GLN A 101 2.50 -6.78 3.06
C GLN A 101 1.55 -7.81 3.68
N THR A 102 0.24 -7.63 3.52
CA THR A 102 -0.76 -8.40 4.28
C THR A 102 -1.79 -9.12 3.41
N GLY A 103 -1.69 -8.96 2.09
CA GLY A 103 -2.68 -9.47 1.15
C GLY A 103 -4.06 -8.86 1.36
N LEU A 104 -5.08 -9.52 0.83
CA LEU A 104 -6.47 -9.10 0.95
C LEU A 104 -6.94 -9.11 2.41
N ILE A 105 -6.45 -10.04 3.24
CA ILE A 105 -6.91 -10.19 4.62
C ILE A 105 -6.61 -8.95 5.46
N GLY A 106 -5.44 -8.32 5.30
CA GLY A 106 -5.14 -7.06 5.99
C GLY A 106 -5.59 -5.81 5.23
N THR A 107 -5.62 -5.87 3.89
CA THR A 107 -6.04 -4.71 3.08
C THR A 107 -7.53 -4.39 3.27
N ILE A 108 -8.39 -5.40 3.34
CA ILE A 108 -9.84 -5.20 3.52
C ILE A 108 -10.17 -4.42 4.80
N PRO A 109 -9.71 -4.83 6.00
CA PRO A 109 -9.98 -4.06 7.22
C PRO A 109 -9.30 -2.69 7.20
N PHE A 110 -8.14 -2.55 6.55
CA PHE A 110 -7.47 -1.26 6.37
C PHE A 110 -8.33 -0.27 5.54
N VAL A 111 -8.77 -0.67 4.35
CA VAL A 111 -9.64 0.16 3.50
C VAL A 111 -10.99 0.37 4.19
N GLY A 112 -11.52 -0.66 4.86
CA GLY A 112 -12.73 -0.60 5.65
C GLY A 112 -12.69 0.46 6.74
N ALA A 113 -11.57 0.57 7.47
CA ALA A 113 -11.38 1.60 8.50
C ALA A 113 -11.39 3.02 7.91
N PHE A 114 -10.75 3.22 6.75
CA PHE A 114 -10.79 4.50 6.03
C PHE A 114 -12.21 4.88 5.62
N LEU A 115 -12.93 3.95 4.97
CA LEU A 115 -14.31 4.15 4.56
C LEU A 115 -15.22 4.41 5.77
N TRP A 116 -15.00 3.70 6.87
CA TRP A 116 -15.73 3.89 8.11
C TRP A 116 -15.52 5.29 8.68
N GLY A 117 -14.28 5.80 8.68
CA GLY A 117 -13.97 7.18 9.07
C GLY A 117 -14.75 8.21 8.25
N TRP A 118 -14.81 8.02 6.93
CA TRP A 118 -15.62 8.88 6.05
C TRP A 118 -17.11 8.79 6.34
N ILE A 119 -17.65 7.58 6.58
CA ILE A 119 -19.05 7.39 6.96
C ILE A 119 -19.36 8.13 8.27
N LEU A 120 -18.51 8.00 9.29
CA LEU A 120 -18.67 8.70 10.56
C LEU A 120 -18.61 10.22 10.39
N LEU A 121 -17.70 10.73 9.55
CA LEU A 121 -17.62 12.13 9.23
C LEU A 121 -18.91 12.62 8.55
N PHE A 122 -19.40 11.93 7.52
CA PHE A 122 -20.64 12.33 6.84
C PHE A 122 -21.85 12.29 7.76
N LYS A 123 -21.93 11.30 8.66
CA LYS A 123 -22.99 11.25 9.69
C LYS A 123 -22.88 12.42 10.68
N ALA A 124 -21.68 12.80 11.10
CA ALA A 124 -21.46 13.96 11.97
C ALA A 124 -21.82 15.28 11.26
N LEU A 125 -21.43 15.44 10.00
CA LEU A 125 -21.75 16.61 9.18
C LEU A 125 -23.26 16.76 8.93
N ARG A 126 -23.97 15.67 8.64
CA ARG A 126 -25.44 15.70 8.49
C ARG A 126 -26.17 16.13 9.76
N ASN A 127 -25.56 15.92 10.92
CA ASN A 127 -26.12 16.28 12.23
C ASN A 127 -25.44 17.52 12.84
N LEU A 128 -24.64 18.26 12.07
CA LEU A 128 -23.81 19.36 12.56
C LEU A 128 -24.61 20.46 13.27
N ALA A 129 -25.84 20.72 12.83
CA ALA A 129 -26.72 21.71 13.44
C ALA A 129 -27.04 21.40 14.92
N ARG A 130 -27.09 20.12 15.29
CA ARG A 130 -27.46 19.62 16.63
C ARG A 130 -26.27 19.52 17.58
N LEU A 131 -25.05 19.70 17.09
CA LEU A 131 -23.83 19.63 17.91
C LEU A 131 -23.58 20.95 18.65
N PRO A 132 -22.96 20.93 19.84
CA PRO A 132 -22.45 22.13 20.50
C PRO A 132 -21.37 22.82 19.64
N ALA A 133 -21.23 24.15 19.77
CA ALA A 133 -20.35 24.97 18.92
C ALA A 133 -18.89 24.44 18.83
N VAL A 134 -18.33 23.99 19.96
CA VAL A 134 -16.98 23.41 20.02
C VAL A 134 -16.87 22.16 19.14
N HIS A 135 -17.86 21.26 19.19
CA HIS A 135 -17.87 20.05 18.36
C HIS A 135 -18.08 20.36 16.88
N LYS A 136 -18.79 21.45 16.53
CA LYS A 136 -18.93 21.85 15.12
C LYS A 136 -17.57 22.17 14.49
N GLN A 137 -16.75 22.97 15.18
CA GLN A 137 -15.43 23.34 14.70
C GLN A 137 -14.50 22.12 14.63
N LEU A 138 -14.51 21.28 15.66
CA LEU A 138 -13.68 20.08 15.71
C LEU A 138 -14.06 19.04 14.64
N VAL A 139 -15.35 18.86 14.31
CA VAL A 139 -15.77 17.97 13.21
C VAL A 139 -15.28 18.49 11.86
N ILE A 140 -15.30 19.81 11.63
CA ILE A 140 -14.78 20.42 10.40
C ILE A 140 -13.26 20.22 10.30
N GLN A 141 -12.52 20.45 11.39
CA GLN A 141 -11.07 20.22 11.45
C GLN A 141 -10.71 18.74 11.24
N ALA A 142 -11.43 17.83 11.89
CA ALA A 142 -11.29 16.40 11.70
C ALA A 142 -11.55 16.00 10.24
N GLY A 143 -12.55 16.62 9.59
CA GLY A 143 -12.79 16.45 8.16
C GLY A 143 -11.60 16.89 7.29
N GLY A 144 -10.99 18.03 7.60
CA GLY A 144 -9.79 18.51 6.90
C GLY A 144 -8.60 17.56 7.05
N VAL A 145 -8.34 17.06 8.26
CA VAL A 145 -7.26 16.10 8.52
C VAL A 145 -7.54 14.76 7.81
N LEU A 146 -8.77 14.25 7.87
CA LEU A 146 -9.14 13.00 7.19
C LEU A 146 -9.02 13.12 5.67
N ALA A 147 -9.43 14.26 5.10
CA ALA A 147 -9.29 14.54 3.67
C ALA A 147 -7.82 14.62 3.25
N PHE A 148 -7.01 15.34 4.02
CA PHE A 148 -5.57 15.46 3.78
C PHE A 148 -4.88 14.09 3.81
N LEU A 149 -5.14 13.28 4.84
CA LEU A 149 -4.52 11.95 4.97
C LEU A 149 -5.02 10.98 3.89
N SER A 150 -6.28 11.08 3.48
CA SER A 150 -6.82 10.29 2.36
C SER A 150 -6.14 10.62 1.03
N LEU A 151 -5.90 11.92 0.77
CA LEU A 151 -5.20 12.35 -0.43
C LEU A 151 -3.71 11.95 -0.39
N ARG A 152 -3.07 12.07 0.78
CA ARG A 152 -1.69 11.66 1.02
C ARG A 152 -1.48 10.14 0.86
N ALA A 153 -2.50 9.33 1.13
CA ALA A 153 -2.44 7.87 0.98
C ALA A 153 -2.28 7.38 -0.48
N ILE A 154 -2.49 8.25 -1.48
CA ILE A 154 -2.29 7.93 -2.89
C ILE A 154 -0.79 7.92 -3.25
N PRO A 155 -0.02 9.01 -3.02
CA PRO A 155 1.41 9.06 -3.30
C PRO A 155 2.30 8.51 -2.16
N GLU A 156 1.73 8.16 -1.02
CA GLU A 156 2.47 7.73 0.17
C GLU A 156 1.79 6.56 0.88
N SER A 157 2.54 5.79 1.66
CA SER A 157 2.03 4.64 2.42
C SER A 157 1.38 5.04 3.75
N THR A 158 0.60 6.12 3.72
CA THR A 158 -0.08 6.69 4.89
C THR A 158 -1.05 5.69 5.52
N GLY A 159 -0.87 5.44 6.81
CA GLY A 159 -1.67 4.49 7.60
C GLY A 159 -1.41 3.01 7.34
N ALA A 160 -0.88 2.63 6.17
CA ALA A 160 -0.48 1.26 5.85
C ALA A 160 0.83 0.86 6.56
N PHE A 161 1.64 1.85 6.92
CA PHE A 161 2.75 1.71 7.84
C PHE A 161 2.36 2.22 9.23
N PHE A 162 2.86 1.58 10.30
CA PHE A 162 2.79 2.11 11.67
C PHE A 162 3.73 3.32 11.82
N GLY A 163 3.36 4.44 11.19
CA GLY A 163 4.10 5.69 11.18
C GLY A 163 3.38 6.81 11.94
N VAL A 164 3.89 8.03 11.78
CA VAL A 164 3.33 9.25 12.40
C VAL A 164 1.85 9.45 12.08
N ASP A 165 1.39 9.00 10.92
CA ASP A 165 -0.01 9.13 10.49
C ASP A 165 -0.99 8.45 11.45
N TRP A 166 -0.57 7.37 12.13
CA TRP A 166 -1.39 6.69 13.14
C TRP A 166 -1.65 7.55 14.38
N LEU A 167 -0.71 8.45 14.73
CA LEU A 167 -0.89 9.40 15.83
C LEU A 167 -2.02 10.40 15.55
N LEU A 168 -2.35 10.62 14.27
CA LEU A 168 -3.45 11.49 13.85
C LEU A 168 -4.72 10.69 13.56
N LEU A 169 -4.62 9.58 12.83
CA LEU A 169 -5.77 8.76 12.42
C LEU A 169 -6.49 8.12 13.60
N ALA A 170 -5.78 7.52 14.56
CA ALA A 170 -6.42 6.84 15.68
C ALA A 170 -7.29 7.77 16.56
N PRO A 171 -6.76 8.89 17.09
CA PRO A 171 -7.58 9.80 17.90
C PRO A 171 -8.69 10.47 17.08
N LEU A 172 -8.47 10.71 15.78
CA LEU A 172 -9.48 11.28 14.88
C LEU A 172 -10.66 10.32 14.70
N LEU A 173 -10.41 9.05 14.40
CA LEU A 173 -11.45 8.04 14.24
C LEU A 173 -12.21 7.80 15.54
N LEU A 174 -11.48 7.75 16.67
CA LEU A 174 -12.08 7.67 18.00
C LEU A 174 -12.99 8.87 18.28
N TYR A 175 -12.52 10.09 18.01
CA TYR A 175 -13.31 11.30 18.18
C TYR A 175 -14.60 11.28 17.34
N LEU A 176 -14.49 10.93 16.06
CA LEU A 176 -15.66 10.82 15.18
C LEU A 176 -16.65 9.76 15.69
N GLN A 177 -16.17 8.64 16.20
CA GLN A 177 -17.02 7.60 16.79
C GLN A 177 -17.73 8.11 18.04
N VAL A 178 -17.02 8.78 18.95
CA VAL A 178 -17.59 9.34 20.20
C VAL A 178 -18.66 10.39 19.90
N VAL A 179 -18.41 11.31 18.96
CA VAL A 179 -19.39 12.34 18.57
C VAL A 179 -20.64 11.71 17.98
N ASN A 180 -20.49 10.69 17.13
CA ASN A 180 -21.63 9.97 16.56
C ASN A 180 -22.40 9.16 17.61
N TYR A 181 -21.71 8.55 18.57
CA TYR A 181 -22.32 7.79 19.67
C TYR A 181 -23.12 8.69 20.61
N ALA A 182 -22.52 9.81 21.04
CA ALA A 182 -23.20 10.79 21.89
C ALA A 182 -24.47 11.35 21.23
N HIS A 183 -24.49 11.46 19.89
CA HIS A 183 -25.64 11.92 19.14
C HIS A 183 -26.77 10.88 18.99
N THR A 184 -26.42 9.59 18.95
CA THR A 184 -27.39 8.51 18.66
C THR A 184 -28.16 8.02 19.89
N GLY A 185 -27.87 8.55 21.08
CA GLY A 185 -28.50 8.12 22.33
C GLY A 185 -28.12 6.69 22.65
N GLY A 186 -26.97 6.51 23.31
CA GLY A 186 -26.36 5.21 23.56
C GLY A 186 -27.34 4.13 24.02
N LYS A 187 -27.62 3.17 23.14
CA LYS A 187 -27.81 1.78 23.54
C LYS A 187 -26.48 1.09 23.29
N ALA A 188 -25.83 0.65 24.38
CA ALA A 188 -24.65 -0.19 24.29
C ALA A 188 -24.96 -1.46 23.48
N PRO A 189 -24.00 -2.01 22.71
CA PRO A 189 -24.11 -3.38 22.26
C PRO A 189 -24.18 -4.28 23.51
N ALA A 190 -25.24 -5.10 23.58
CA ALA A 190 -25.39 -6.16 24.58
C ALA A 190 -24.40 -7.30 24.31
#